data_AF-A0A644ZYB5-F1
#
_entry.id   AF-A0A644ZYB5-F1
#
_cell.length_a   1.000
_cell.length_b   1.000
_cell.length_c   1.000
_cell.angle_alpha   90.00
_cell.angle_beta   90.00
_cell.angle_gamma   90.00
#
_symmetry.space_group_name_H-M   'P 1'
#
loop_
_entity.id
_entity.type
_entity.pdbx_description
1 polymer ?
#
loop_
_entity_poly.entity_id
_entity_poly.type
_entity_poly.pdbx_seq_one_letter_code
_entity_poly.pdbx_strand_id
1 'polypeptide(L)'
;MLNVRSLSVNEIAEQLNLPTSTAALNVRILENAGLLYTESQPGIRGAMKVSIRACDRVVVKLLLEQMQQNKQHSVVLDMPVGNYANCEIHPTCGIVSEKSAIGIFDQPCSFYFPEHTTAQLLWFYKGYVEYRFPNTVVNGGKLKRLDLSFESCSEAPFYRNDWPSDITVWINGVEVGTWTSPGDLGGRRGKFNPSWWPESLNQYGLLKSWVVSHEGTFLDDAELSSTVIEDLHIKDQCFISVKIGIKEDAEFVGGVSLFGEHFGDFSQNIVLKLDYDLA
;
A
#
# COMPACT_ATOMS: atom_id res chain seq x y z
N MET A 1 29.00 -14.91 20.07
CA MET A 1 29.65 -16.23 20.00
C MET A 1 29.72 -16.75 18.56
N LEU A 2 28.60 -17.13 17.92
CA LEU A 2 28.60 -17.63 16.52
C LEU A 2 28.81 -16.55 15.44
N ASN A 3 28.99 -15.28 15.84
CA ASN A 3 29.28 -14.16 14.93
C ASN A 3 30.72 -14.17 14.38
N VAL A 4 31.60 -14.99 14.97
CA VAL A 4 33.06 -14.97 14.67
C VAL A 4 33.53 -16.31 14.11
N ARG A 5 32.96 -17.43 14.58
CA ARG A 5 33.30 -18.78 14.10
C ARG A 5 32.15 -19.77 14.37
N SER A 6 32.17 -20.90 13.67
CA SER A 6 31.28 -22.04 13.95
C SER A 6 31.69 -22.73 15.26
N LEU A 7 30.71 -23.33 15.95
CA LEU A 7 30.94 -24.06 17.20
C LEU A 7 30.03 -25.28 17.26
N SER A 8 30.51 -26.34 17.91
CA SER A 8 29.68 -27.49 18.24
C SER A 8 28.76 -27.27 19.42
N VAL A 9 27.78 -28.16 19.55
CA VAL A 9 26.85 -28.17 20.68
C VAL A 9 27.57 -28.26 22.03
N ASN A 10 28.69 -28.99 22.12
CA ASN A 10 29.47 -29.10 23.35
C ASN A 10 30.17 -27.79 23.71
N GLU A 11 30.77 -27.12 22.73
CA GLU A 11 31.43 -25.83 22.94
C GLU A 11 30.42 -24.73 23.26
N ILE A 12 29.23 -24.77 22.65
CA ILE A 12 28.10 -23.89 22.97
C ILE A 12 27.63 -24.13 24.41
N ALA A 13 27.49 -25.40 24.82
CA ALA A 13 27.09 -25.79 26.16
C ALA A 13 28.07 -25.28 27.22
N GLU A 14 29.37 -25.46 26.98
CA GLU A 14 30.43 -25.02 27.88
C GLU A 14 30.47 -23.48 28.00
N GLN A 15 30.44 -22.75 26.88
CA GLN A 15 30.50 -21.29 26.89
C GLN A 15 29.27 -20.63 27.52
N LEU A 16 28.10 -21.25 27.38
CA LEU A 16 26.86 -20.76 27.99
C LEU A 16 26.61 -21.35 29.39
N ASN A 17 27.50 -22.19 29.89
CA ASN A 17 27.36 -22.94 31.15
C ASN A 17 26.01 -23.67 31.24
N LEU A 18 25.62 -24.33 30.15
CA LEU A 18 24.38 -25.10 30.03
C LEU A 18 24.68 -26.60 29.95
N PRO A 19 23.79 -27.48 30.43
CA PRO A 19 23.87 -28.90 30.13
C PRO A 19 23.84 -29.13 28.61
N THR A 20 24.67 -30.06 28.11
CA THR A 20 24.77 -30.40 26.68
C THR A 20 23.41 -30.73 26.06
N SER A 21 22.54 -31.42 26.79
CA SER A 21 21.18 -31.74 26.35
C SER A 21 20.30 -30.51 26.13
N THR A 22 20.46 -29.48 26.97
CA THR A 22 19.72 -28.20 26.86
C THR A 22 20.25 -27.37 25.70
N ALA A 23 21.57 -27.31 25.54
CA ALA A 23 22.19 -26.67 24.38
C ALA A 23 21.75 -27.33 23.07
N ALA A 24 21.72 -28.66 23.02
CA ALA A 24 21.26 -29.43 21.85
C ALA A 24 19.81 -29.11 21.48
N LEU A 25 18.92 -29.04 22.48
CA LEU A 25 17.52 -28.69 22.27
C LEU A 25 17.37 -27.28 21.69
N ASN A 26 18.05 -26.30 22.27
CA ASN A 26 17.97 -24.91 21.83
C ASN A 26 18.57 -24.71 20.43
N VAL A 27 19.69 -25.37 20.12
CA VAL A 27 20.28 -25.36 18.77
C VAL A 27 19.28 -25.91 17.76
N ARG A 28 18.58 -27.00 18.07
CA ARG A 28 17.55 -27.58 17.20
C ARG A 28 16.35 -26.64 17.01
N ILE A 29 15.90 -25.95 18.06
CA ILE A 29 14.81 -24.96 17.96
C ILE A 29 15.22 -23.82 17.02
N LEU A 30 16.43 -23.29 17.20
CA LEU A 30 16.96 -22.19 16.38
C LEU A 30 17.23 -22.63 14.93
N GLU A 31 17.66 -23.87 14.72
CA GLU A 31 17.81 -24.48 13.38
C GLU A 31 16.44 -24.61 12.69
N ASN A 32 15.43 -25.14 13.38
CA ASN A 32 14.07 -25.24 12.86
C ASN A 32 13.45 -23.87 12.55
N ALA A 33 13.81 -22.84 13.32
CA ALA A 33 13.40 -21.46 13.09
C ALA A 33 14.18 -20.75 11.97
N GLY A 34 15.14 -21.44 11.33
CA GLY A 34 15.98 -20.88 10.26
C GLY A 34 17.01 -19.84 10.76
N LEU A 35 17.21 -19.72 12.06
CA LEU A 35 18.14 -18.76 12.67
C LEU A 35 19.57 -19.29 12.75
N LEU A 36 19.72 -20.62 12.78
CA LEU A 36 21.00 -21.32 12.71
C LEU A 36 20.99 -22.35 11.57
N TYR A 37 22.18 -22.63 11.04
CA TYR A 37 22.43 -23.77 10.15
C TYR A 37 23.37 -24.74 10.86
N THR A 38 23.11 -26.07 10.78
CA THR A 38 24.06 -27.07 11.28
C THR A 38 24.64 -27.92 10.16
N GLU A 39 25.96 -28.12 10.19
CA GLU A 39 26.68 -28.98 9.27
C GLU A 39 27.39 -30.09 10.04
N SER A 40 27.44 -31.29 9.46
CA SER A 40 28.15 -32.43 10.03
C SER A 40 29.60 -32.45 9.55
N GLN A 41 30.56 -32.35 10.47
CA GLN A 41 31.99 -32.41 10.19
C GLN A 41 32.64 -33.63 10.88
N PRO A 42 33.76 -34.16 10.35
CA PRO A 42 34.51 -35.22 11.02
C PRO A 42 35.11 -34.72 12.34
N GLY A 43 34.80 -35.37 13.46
CA GLY A 43 35.33 -35.07 14.79
C GLY A 43 36.24 -36.16 15.34
N ILE A 44 36.88 -35.88 16.48
CA ILE A 44 37.88 -36.76 17.15
C ILE A 44 37.27 -38.12 17.56
N ARG A 45 35.95 -38.19 17.77
CA ARG A 45 35.19 -39.42 18.06
C ARG A 45 33.91 -39.50 17.21
N GLY A 46 34.08 -39.60 15.89
CA GLY A 46 32.95 -39.72 14.94
C GLY A 46 32.48 -38.36 14.40
N ALA A 47 31.31 -38.33 13.77
CA ALA A 47 30.79 -37.10 13.18
C ALA A 47 30.30 -36.11 14.26
N MET A 48 30.59 -34.83 14.09
CA MET A 48 30.29 -33.72 14.99
C MET A 48 29.49 -32.66 14.24
N LYS A 49 28.35 -32.25 14.78
CA LYS A 49 27.58 -31.14 14.21
C LYS A 49 28.11 -29.80 14.72
N VAL A 50 28.42 -28.90 13.80
CA VAL A 50 28.79 -27.51 14.07
C VAL A 50 27.66 -26.59 13.65
N SER A 51 27.38 -25.57 14.47
CA SER A 51 26.32 -24.59 14.27
C SER A 51 26.90 -23.28 13.73
N ILE A 52 26.20 -22.67 12.77
CA ILE A 52 26.57 -21.44 12.08
C ILE A 52 25.37 -20.48 12.14
N ARG A 53 25.63 -19.17 12.30
CA ARG A 53 24.57 -18.14 12.25
C ARG A 53 24.02 -18.04 10.82
N ALA A 54 22.70 -18.14 10.66
CA ALA A 54 22.04 -18.08 9.34
C ALA A 54 21.42 -16.71 9.01
N CYS A 55 21.23 -15.84 9.99
CA CYS A 55 20.66 -14.50 9.80
C CYS A 55 21.40 -13.41 10.58
N ASP A 56 21.52 -12.22 10.00
CA ASP A 56 22.19 -11.07 10.63
C ASP A 56 21.23 -10.16 11.40
N ARG A 57 19.93 -10.23 11.10
CA ARG A 57 18.90 -9.37 11.69
C ARG A 57 17.60 -10.13 11.90
N VAL A 58 17.06 -10.05 13.12
CA VAL A 58 15.73 -10.57 13.48
C VAL A 58 14.86 -9.38 13.88
N VAL A 59 13.71 -9.20 13.25
CA VAL A 59 12.72 -8.18 13.60
C VAL A 59 11.52 -8.87 14.23
N VAL A 60 11.31 -8.64 15.52
CA VAL A 60 10.16 -9.16 16.26
C VAL A 60 9.13 -8.04 16.39
N LYS A 61 7.99 -8.18 15.71
CA LYS A 61 6.85 -7.26 15.86
C LYS A 61 5.91 -7.83 16.91
N LEU A 62 5.88 -7.21 18.08
CA LEU A 62 4.96 -7.58 19.15
C LEU A 62 3.60 -6.92 18.86
N LEU A 63 2.59 -7.71 18.52
CA LEU A 63 1.20 -7.26 18.50
C LEU A 63 0.68 -7.29 19.95
N LEU A 64 0.71 -6.13 20.60
CA LEU A 64 0.12 -5.94 21.93
C LEU A 64 -1.41 -5.97 21.82
N GLU A 65 -2.00 -7.15 22.03
CA GLU A 65 -3.42 -7.26 22.34
C GLU A 65 -3.64 -6.89 23.83
N GLN A 66 -4.52 -5.90 24.04
CA GLN A 66 -5.17 -5.49 25.31
C GLN A 66 -4.46 -4.45 26.21
N MET A 67 -4.77 -3.17 25.96
CA MET A 67 -5.15 -2.21 27.01
C MET A 67 -6.45 -1.50 26.61
N GLN A 68 -7.56 -1.96 27.18
CA GLN A 68 -8.89 -1.37 27.04
C GLN A 68 -8.95 -0.04 27.82
N GLN A 69 -9.05 1.10 27.11
CA GLN A 69 -9.85 2.25 27.58
C GLN A 69 -10.26 3.26 26.50
N ASN A 70 -9.89 3.08 25.23
CA ASN A 70 -10.53 3.73 24.08
C ASN A 70 -10.59 2.69 22.96
N LYS A 71 -11.70 1.96 22.80
CA LYS A 71 -11.87 1.14 21.59
C LYS A 71 -12.12 2.12 20.43
N GLN A 72 -11.06 2.60 19.80
CA GLN A 72 -11.16 3.07 18.42
C GLN A 72 -11.54 1.84 17.60
N HIS A 73 -12.81 1.75 17.24
CA HIS A 73 -13.24 0.75 16.28
C HIS A 73 -12.73 1.21 14.93
N SER A 74 -12.04 0.35 14.20
CA SER A 74 -11.54 0.65 12.86
C SER A 74 -12.05 -0.38 11.88
N VAL A 75 -12.48 0.09 10.71
CA VAL A 75 -12.75 -0.74 9.54
C VAL A 75 -11.80 -0.31 8.44
N VAL A 76 -11.14 -1.27 7.82
CA VAL A 76 -10.27 -1.06 6.66
C VAL A 76 -10.91 -1.72 5.46
N LEU A 77 -11.10 -0.94 4.40
CA LEU A 77 -11.71 -1.36 3.16
C LEU A 77 -10.66 -1.22 2.05
N ASP A 78 -10.49 -2.27 1.27
CA ASP A 78 -9.59 -2.28 0.11
C ASP A 78 -10.44 -2.27 -1.17
N MET A 79 -10.17 -1.31 -2.06
CA MET A 79 -10.90 -1.13 -3.32
C MET A 79 -9.93 -1.24 -4.50
N PRO A 80 -10.01 -2.31 -5.30
CA PRO A 80 -9.23 -2.45 -6.53
C PRO A 80 -9.39 -1.24 -7.44
N VAL A 81 -8.28 -0.75 -8.03
CA VAL A 81 -8.28 0.46 -8.87
C VAL A 81 -9.24 0.36 -10.07
N GLY A 82 -9.48 -0.85 -10.56
CA GLY A 82 -10.44 -1.14 -11.61
C GLY A 82 -11.91 -1.08 -11.23
N ASN A 83 -12.26 -1.13 -9.94
CA ASN A 83 -13.64 -1.25 -9.45
C ASN A 83 -14.33 0.12 -9.24
N TYR A 84 -14.15 1.05 -10.17
CA TYR A 84 -14.89 2.31 -10.15
C TYR A 84 -16.36 2.09 -10.52
N ALA A 85 -17.24 2.87 -9.91
CA ALA A 85 -18.68 2.87 -10.17
C ALA A 85 -19.07 3.90 -11.25
N ASN A 86 -18.26 4.93 -11.44
CA ASN A 86 -18.46 5.96 -12.45
C ASN A 86 -17.10 6.53 -12.89
N CYS A 87 -17.00 7.03 -14.13
CA CYS A 87 -15.81 7.70 -14.60
C CYS A 87 -16.14 8.69 -15.73
N GLU A 88 -15.30 9.71 -15.86
CA GLU A 88 -15.21 10.58 -17.02
C GLU A 88 -13.75 10.61 -17.44
N ILE A 89 -13.43 10.18 -18.66
CA ILE A 89 -12.05 9.94 -19.09
C ILE A 89 -11.76 10.73 -20.37
N HIS A 90 -10.72 11.57 -20.31
CA HIS A 90 -10.20 12.29 -21.47
C HIS A 90 -8.77 11.83 -21.80
N PRO A 91 -8.45 11.58 -23.09
CA PRO A 91 -7.09 11.21 -23.50
C PRO A 91 -6.05 12.30 -23.23
N THR A 92 -4.77 11.96 -23.08
CA THR A 92 -4.19 10.61 -23.15
C THR A 92 -4.65 9.71 -21.99
N CYS A 93 -4.95 8.45 -22.26
CA CYS A 93 -5.56 7.56 -21.26
C CYS A 93 -5.31 6.08 -21.51
N GLY A 94 -5.40 5.27 -20.46
CA GLY A 94 -5.31 3.83 -20.61
C GLY A 94 -5.56 3.08 -19.32
N ILE A 95 -5.73 1.77 -19.47
CA ILE A 95 -6.05 0.86 -18.38
C ILE A 95 -5.40 -0.48 -18.67
N VAL A 96 -4.76 -1.06 -17.66
CA VAL A 96 -4.00 -2.31 -17.80
C VAL A 96 -4.21 -3.20 -16.59
N SER A 97 -4.24 -4.51 -16.82
CA SER A 97 -4.21 -5.54 -15.78
C SER A 97 -2.78 -5.93 -15.44
N GLU A 98 -2.60 -6.85 -14.52
CA GLU A 98 -1.29 -7.50 -14.29
C GLU A 98 -0.75 -8.21 -15.55
N LYS A 99 -1.64 -8.65 -16.45
CA LYS A 99 -1.28 -9.57 -17.56
C LYS A 99 -1.16 -8.89 -18.92
N SER A 100 -1.93 -7.83 -19.15
CA SER A 100 -2.01 -7.15 -20.44
C SER A 100 -2.72 -5.81 -20.35
N ALA A 101 -2.63 -5.04 -21.42
CA ALA A 101 -3.53 -3.93 -21.66
C ALA A 101 -5.00 -4.37 -21.71
N ILE A 102 -5.90 -3.48 -21.29
CA ILE A 102 -7.34 -3.63 -21.41
C ILE A 102 -7.82 -2.64 -22.48
N GLY A 103 -8.32 -3.17 -23.60
CA GLY A 103 -8.72 -2.36 -24.75
C GLY A 103 -7.53 -1.71 -25.47
N ILE A 104 -7.74 -0.50 -25.98
CA ILE A 104 -6.78 0.27 -26.78
C ILE A 104 -6.44 1.56 -25.99
N PHE A 105 -5.16 1.92 -25.93
CA PHE A 105 -4.74 3.18 -25.32
C PHE A 105 -5.31 4.39 -26.09
N ASP A 106 -5.51 5.48 -25.37
CA ASP A 106 -6.12 6.73 -25.83
C ASP A 106 -7.56 6.59 -26.34
N GLN A 107 -8.25 5.52 -25.92
CA GLN A 107 -9.67 5.32 -26.16
C GLN A 107 -10.43 5.28 -24.83
N PRO A 108 -11.25 6.30 -24.51
CA PRO A 108 -12.08 6.29 -23.30
C PRO A 108 -13.00 5.08 -23.20
N CYS A 109 -13.43 4.52 -24.33
CA CYS A 109 -14.22 3.29 -24.38
C CYS A 109 -13.52 2.08 -23.73
N SER A 110 -12.18 2.10 -23.61
CA SER A 110 -11.41 1.04 -22.96
C SER A 110 -11.77 0.86 -21.47
N PHE A 111 -12.26 1.91 -20.82
CA PHE A 111 -12.69 1.90 -19.41
C PHE A 111 -14.07 1.24 -19.20
N TYR A 112 -14.73 0.78 -20.26
CA TYR A 112 -16.03 0.11 -20.14
C TYR A 112 -15.95 -1.40 -20.48
N PHE A 113 -14.78 -1.92 -20.81
CA PHE A 113 -14.57 -3.37 -20.99
C PHE A 113 -14.71 -4.09 -19.65
N PRO A 114 -15.45 -5.21 -19.53
CA PRO A 114 -15.65 -5.94 -18.27
C PRO A 114 -14.35 -6.27 -17.51
N GLU A 115 -13.26 -6.46 -18.25
CA GLU A 115 -11.91 -6.70 -17.76
C GLU A 115 -11.34 -5.53 -16.94
N HIS A 116 -11.97 -4.34 -16.97
CA HIS A 116 -11.59 -3.18 -16.16
C HIS A 116 -11.47 -3.54 -14.68
N THR A 117 -12.30 -4.46 -14.18
CA THR A 117 -12.27 -4.98 -12.79
C THR A 117 -10.95 -5.67 -12.41
N THR A 118 -10.14 -6.06 -13.39
CA THR A 118 -8.81 -6.67 -13.19
C THR A 118 -7.65 -5.68 -13.30
N ALA A 119 -7.97 -4.39 -13.48
CA ALA A 119 -6.96 -3.36 -13.67
C ALA A 119 -6.06 -3.22 -12.44
N GLN A 120 -4.78 -2.98 -12.71
CA GLN A 120 -3.70 -2.75 -11.75
C GLN A 120 -3.01 -1.41 -11.99
N LEU A 121 -3.23 -0.80 -13.15
CA LEU A 121 -2.85 0.58 -13.42
C LEU A 121 -3.89 1.18 -14.37
N LEU A 122 -4.33 2.40 -14.08
CA LEU A 122 -5.11 3.23 -14.99
C LEU A 122 -4.58 4.65 -15.00
N TRP A 123 -4.76 5.34 -16.11
CA TRP A 123 -4.36 6.73 -16.25
C TRP A 123 -5.26 7.50 -17.20
N PHE A 124 -5.33 8.81 -16.99
CA PHE A 124 -6.04 9.73 -17.87
C PHE A 124 -5.54 11.17 -17.70
N TYR A 125 -5.60 11.96 -18.78
CA TYR A 125 -5.14 13.33 -18.80
C TYR A 125 -6.08 14.31 -18.06
N LYS A 126 -7.39 14.09 -18.17
CA LYS A 126 -8.41 14.90 -17.48
C LYS A 126 -9.66 14.07 -17.19
N GLY A 127 -10.43 14.48 -16.19
CA GLY A 127 -11.67 13.85 -15.78
C GLY A 127 -11.54 13.24 -14.38
N TYR A 128 -12.23 12.13 -14.13
CA TYR A 128 -12.23 11.47 -12.82
C TYR A 128 -12.59 9.99 -12.90
N VAL A 129 -12.24 9.28 -11.83
CA VAL A 129 -12.81 7.97 -11.47
C VAL A 129 -13.46 8.07 -10.09
N GLU A 130 -14.63 7.45 -9.93
CA GLU A 130 -15.41 7.49 -8.70
C GLU A 130 -15.68 6.06 -8.20
N TYR A 131 -15.27 5.81 -6.96
CA TYR A 131 -15.40 4.54 -6.25
C TYR A 131 -16.51 4.61 -5.21
N ARG A 132 -17.12 3.47 -4.90
CA ARG A 132 -18.16 3.36 -3.87
C ARG A 132 -17.76 2.32 -2.84
N PHE A 133 -17.29 2.79 -1.69
CA PHE A 133 -16.93 1.95 -0.56
C PHE A 133 -18.20 1.60 0.24
N PRO A 134 -18.35 0.36 0.74
CA PRO A 134 -19.47 0.03 1.61
C PRO A 134 -19.39 0.85 2.90
N ASN A 135 -20.49 1.52 3.27
CA ASN A 135 -20.54 2.28 4.50
C ASN A 135 -21.02 1.42 5.66
N THR A 136 -20.09 0.78 6.36
CA THR A 136 -20.40 -0.07 7.52
C THR A 136 -20.71 0.72 8.79
N VAL A 137 -20.34 2.01 8.83
CA VAL A 137 -20.47 2.88 10.02
C VAL A 137 -21.87 3.49 10.15
N VAL A 138 -22.65 3.50 9.05
CA VAL A 138 -24.02 4.08 9.00
C VAL A 138 -24.97 3.54 10.07
N ASN A 139 -24.80 2.28 10.48
CA ASN A 139 -25.75 1.56 11.34
C ASN A 139 -25.51 1.70 12.86
N GLY A 140 -24.60 2.57 13.31
CA GLY A 140 -24.43 2.79 14.76
C GLY A 140 -23.09 3.34 15.23
N GLY A 141 -22.18 3.71 14.32
CA GLY A 141 -20.91 4.34 14.69
C GLY A 141 -20.96 5.87 14.60
N LYS A 142 -20.23 6.56 15.47
CA LYS A 142 -19.82 7.95 15.25
C LYS A 142 -18.43 7.95 14.65
N LEU A 143 -18.33 8.27 13.36
CA LEU A 143 -17.05 8.39 12.67
C LEU A 143 -16.21 9.50 13.31
N LYS A 144 -14.92 9.21 13.51
CA LYS A 144 -13.92 10.09 14.12
C LYS A 144 -12.86 10.53 13.14
N ARG A 145 -12.45 9.60 12.29
CA ARG A 145 -11.36 9.78 11.34
C ARG A 145 -11.61 8.92 10.11
N LEU A 146 -11.32 9.50 8.96
CA LEU A 146 -11.31 8.82 7.67
C LEU A 146 -9.90 8.97 7.10
N ASP A 147 -9.23 7.86 6.83
CA ASP A 147 -7.95 7.82 6.15
C ASP A 147 -8.15 7.19 4.76
N LEU A 148 -7.85 7.93 3.70
CA LEU A 148 -7.84 7.43 2.32
C LEU A 148 -6.40 7.42 1.83
N SER A 149 -5.90 6.27 1.40
CA SER A 149 -4.55 6.17 0.83
C SER A 149 -4.50 5.39 -0.46
N PHE A 150 -3.67 5.85 -1.39
CA PHE A 150 -3.41 5.18 -2.67
C PHE A 150 -2.07 5.66 -3.25
N GLU A 151 -1.49 4.86 -4.14
CA GLU A 151 -0.32 5.25 -4.92
C GLU A 151 -0.76 5.96 -6.20
N SER A 152 -0.19 7.14 -6.46
CA SER A 152 -0.51 7.95 -7.63
C SER A 152 0.63 8.85 -8.09
N CYS A 153 0.60 9.26 -9.35
CA CYS A 153 1.46 10.29 -9.91
C CYS A 153 0.76 10.96 -11.10
N SER A 154 1.47 11.90 -11.76
CA SER A 154 0.97 12.55 -12.97
C SER A 154 0.94 11.55 -14.15
N GLU A 155 0.51 12.02 -15.32
CA GLU A 155 0.50 11.25 -16.56
C GLU A 155 1.09 12.11 -17.69
N ALA A 156 2.10 11.56 -18.38
CA ALA A 156 2.71 12.19 -19.53
C ALA A 156 2.91 11.14 -20.63
N PRO A 157 3.05 11.55 -21.91
CA PRO A 157 3.58 10.66 -22.92
C PRO A 157 4.94 10.12 -22.47
N PHE A 158 5.06 8.80 -22.38
CA PHE A 158 6.20 8.07 -21.78
C PHE A 158 6.26 8.21 -20.25
N TYR A 159 7.32 8.84 -19.73
CA TYR A 159 7.39 9.33 -18.36
C TYR A 159 8.14 10.66 -18.38
N ARG A 160 7.76 11.57 -17.48
CA ARG A 160 8.42 12.86 -17.28
C ARG A 160 8.42 13.19 -15.80
N ASN A 161 9.58 13.05 -15.16
CA ASN A 161 9.73 13.30 -13.71
C ASN A 161 9.45 14.75 -13.29
N ASP A 162 9.42 15.69 -14.24
CA ASP A 162 9.04 17.09 -14.04
C ASP A 162 7.82 17.39 -14.94
N TRP A 163 6.64 17.07 -14.42
CA TRP A 163 5.34 17.16 -15.10
C TRP A 163 4.22 17.29 -14.06
N PRO A 164 4.07 18.46 -13.43
CA PRO A 164 3.19 18.60 -12.28
C PRO A 164 1.72 18.38 -12.65
N SER A 165 0.96 17.85 -11.71
CA SER A 165 -0.48 17.63 -11.88
C SER A 165 -1.24 17.75 -10.56
N ASP A 166 -2.31 18.53 -10.57
CA ASP A 166 -3.20 18.75 -9.43
C ASP A 166 -4.25 17.64 -9.33
N ILE A 167 -3.96 16.66 -8.49
CA ILE A 167 -4.82 15.50 -8.23
C ILE A 167 -5.71 15.82 -7.04
N THR A 168 -7.01 15.91 -7.29
CA THR A 168 -8.01 16.30 -6.29
C THR A 168 -8.83 15.10 -5.84
N VAL A 169 -9.15 15.07 -4.55
CA VAL A 169 -10.00 14.06 -3.93
C VAL A 169 -11.29 14.70 -3.43
N TRP A 170 -12.41 14.04 -3.74
CA TRP A 170 -13.71 14.34 -3.15
C TRP A 170 -14.29 13.13 -2.44
N ILE A 171 -14.92 13.36 -1.29
CA ILE A 171 -15.66 12.34 -0.56
C ILE A 171 -17.11 12.76 -0.45
N ASN A 172 -18.03 11.90 -0.89
CA ASN A 172 -19.47 12.21 -0.97
C ASN A 172 -19.78 13.53 -1.69
N GLY A 173 -18.97 13.86 -2.70
CA GLY A 173 -19.09 15.11 -3.47
C GLY A 173 -18.46 16.35 -2.81
N VAL A 174 -17.94 16.24 -1.59
CA VAL A 174 -17.24 17.32 -0.89
C VAL A 174 -15.75 17.28 -1.22
N GLU A 175 -15.18 18.41 -1.63
CA GLU A 175 -13.74 18.52 -1.90
C GLU A 175 -12.96 18.42 -0.58
N VAL A 176 -12.10 17.40 -0.51
CA VAL A 176 -11.25 17.15 0.65
C VAL A 176 -9.92 17.87 0.47
N GLY A 177 -9.37 17.83 -0.74
CA GLY A 177 -8.29 18.72 -1.15
C GLY A 177 -7.50 18.21 -2.35
N THR A 178 -6.49 19.00 -2.73
CA THR A 178 -5.69 18.79 -3.94
C THR A 178 -4.23 18.53 -3.58
N TRP A 179 -3.64 17.48 -4.14
CA TRP A 179 -2.21 17.23 -4.10
C TRP A 179 -1.60 17.50 -5.48
N THR A 180 -0.58 18.36 -5.53
CA THR A 180 0.23 18.54 -6.75
C THR A 180 1.30 17.46 -6.81
N SER A 181 1.09 16.46 -7.66
CA SER A 181 2.12 15.49 -8.03
C SER A 181 3.29 16.20 -8.72
N PRO A 182 4.56 15.82 -8.46
CA PRO A 182 5.71 16.46 -9.09
C PRO A 182 5.90 16.06 -10.55
N GLY A 183 5.41 14.89 -10.97
CA GLY A 183 5.74 14.32 -12.27
C GLY A 183 5.13 12.96 -12.54
N ASP A 184 5.32 12.50 -13.76
CA ASP A 184 5.03 11.15 -14.20
C ASP A 184 6.30 10.30 -14.05
N LEU A 185 6.32 9.44 -13.03
CA LEU A 185 7.58 8.97 -12.45
C LEU A 185 8.09 7.69 -13.11
N GLY A 186 9.31 7.74 -13.62
CA GLY A 186 9.98 6.64 -14.30
C GLY A 186 11.49 6.60 -14.05
N GLY A 187 12.25 6.05 -15.00
CA GLY A 187 13.71 5.96 -14.94
C GLY A 187 14.26 4.83 -14.06
N ARG A 188 13.40 4.18 -13.27
CA ARG A 188 13.65 2.89 -12.62
C ARG A 188 12.39 2.05 -12.67
N ARG A 189 12.54 0.73 -12.66
CA ARG A 189 11.40 -0.19 -12.60
C ARG A 189 10.66 -0.06 -11.27
N GLY A 190 9.32 -0.07 -11.32
CA GLY A 190 8.46 -0.21 -10.14
C GLY A 190 8.65 -1.59 -9.52
N LYS A 191 8.55 -1.68 -8.19
CA LYS A 191 8.80 -2.94 -7.45
C LYS A 191 7.84 -4.07 -7.85
N PHE A 192 6.60 -3.73 -8.15
CA PHE A 192 5.53 -4.69 -8.44
C PHE A 192 5.18 -4.77 -9.93
N ASN A 193 5.83 -3.97 -10.79
CA ASN A 193 5.48 -3.89 -12.21
C ASN A 193 5.66 -5.23 -12.94
N PRO A 194 4.63 -5.71 -13.67
CA PRO A 194 4.69 -6.91 -14.49
C PRO A 194 5.82 -6.87 -15.53
N SER A 195 6.40 -8.03 -15.84
CA SER A 195 7.53 -8.18 -16.78
C SER A 195 7.29 -7.53 -18.16
N TRP A 196 6.04 -7.55 -18.64
CA TRP A 196 5.65 -7.03 -19.93
C TRP A 196 5.52 -5.50 -19.98
N TRP A 197 5.43 -4.82 -18.83
CA TRP A 197 5.27 -3.37 -18.79
C TRP A 197 6.55 -2.67 -19.31
N PRO A 198 6.46 -1.81 -20.34
CA PRO A 198 7.63 -1.17 -20.93
C PRO A 198 8.33 -0.21 -19.96
N GLU A 199 9.66 -0.27 -19.89
CA GLU A 199 10.46 0.66 -19.07
C GLU A 199 10.42 2.11 -19.55
N SER A 200 9.98 2.33 -20.79
CA SER A 200 9.78 3.66 -21.36
C SER A 200 8.53 4.37 -20.86
N LEU A 201 7.61 3.66 -20.21
CA LEU A 201 6.41 4.24 -19.60
C LEU A 201 6.67 4.50 -18.12
N ASN A 202 5.75 5.21 -17.48
CA ASN A 202 5.78 5.45 -16.06
C ASN A 202 5.78 4.15 -15.24
N GLN A 203 6.45 4.19 -14.09
CA GLN A 203 6.82 2.98 -13.38
C GLN A 203 6.28 2.91 -11.97
N TYR A 204 6.06 4.05 -11.31
CA TYR A 204 5.59 4.11 -9.93
C TYR A 204 4.93 5.45 -9.65
N GLY A 205 4.23 5.52 -8.53
CA GLY A 205 3.72 6.74 -7.96
C GLY A 205 4.31 7.03 -6.58
N LEU A 206 3.72 8.00 -5.91
CA LEU A 206 3.93 8.29 -4.51
C LEU A 206 2.70 7.81 -3.75
N LEU A 207 2.92 7.11 -2.64
CA LEU A 207 1.84 6.80 -1.72
C LEU A 207 1.44 8.07 -0.99
N LYS A 208 0.19 8.47 -1.16
CA LYS A 208 -0.41 9.63 -0.52
C LYS A 208 -1.54 9.21 0.40
N SER A 209 -1.67 9.90 1.53
CA SER A 209 -2.71 9.65 2.53
C SER A 209 -3.46 10.93 2.86
N TRP A 210 -4.75 10.98 2.53
CA TRP A 210 -5.68 12.02 2.99
C TRP A 210 -6.32 11.58 4.30
N VAL A 211 -6.26 12.43 5.30
CA VAL A 211 -6.84 12.20 6.61
C VAL A 211 -7.86 13.27 6.88
N VAL A 212 -9.13 12.90 7.04
CA VAL A 212 -10.20 13.82 7.44
C VAL A 212 -10.60 13.50 8.88
N SER A 213 -10.62 14.52 9.73
CA SER A 213 -11.00 14.41 11.14
C SER A 213 -11.88 15.59 11.57
N HIS A 214 -12.16 15.70 12.87
CA HIS A 214 -12.82 16.89 13.43
C HIS A 214 -11.93 18.14 13.43
N GLU A 215 -10.61 17.99 13.25
CA GLU A 215 -9.65 19.10 13.27
C GLU A 215 -9.42 19.71 11.88
N GLY A 216 -9.78 18.97 10.83
CA GLY A 216 -9.56 19.36 9.44
C GLY A 216 -9.10 18.19 8.58
N THR A 217 -8.58 18.53 7.40
CA THR A 217 -8.04 17.58 6.43
C THR A 217 -6.52 17.74 6.31
N PHE A 218 -5.82 16.62 6.27
CA PHE A 218 -4.37 16.55 6.17
C PHE A 218 -3.94 15.64 5.01
N LEU A 219 -2.80 15.97 4.39
CA LEU A 219 -2.12 15.15 3.39
C LEU A 219 -0.73 14.78 3.92
N ASP A 220 -0.48 13.50 4.18
CA ASP A 220 0.78 13.01 4.77
C ASP A 220 1.23 13.83 5.99
N ASP A 221 0.30 14.04 6.93
CA ASP A 221 0.46 14.82 8.17
C ASP A 221 0.57 16.36 8.02
N ALA A 222 0.60 16.89 6.79
CA ALA A 222 0.54 18.33 6.54
C ALA A 222 -0.92 18.80 6.40
N GLU A 223 -1.28 19.91 7.03
CA GLU A 223 -2.61 20.51 6.89
C GLU A 223 -2.87 20.87 5.42
N LEU A 224 -4.03 20.43 4.91
CA LEU A 224 -4.41 20.57 3.50
C LEU A 224 -5.61 21.50 3.34
N SER A 225 -6.65 21.31 4.16
CA SER A 225 -7.87 22.11 4.11
C SER A 225 -8.62 22.07 5.43
N SER A 226 -9.56 22.99 5.62
CA SER A 226 -10.42 23.04 6.80
C SER A 226 -11.64 22.12 6.74
N THR A 227 -11.78 21.29 5.70
CA THR A 227 -12.90 20.33 5.56
C THR A 227 -12.83 19.32 6.71
N VAL A 228 -13.93 19.14 7.43
CA VAL A 228 -14.04 18.23 8.58
C VAL A 228 -14.93 17.04 8.30
N ILE A 229 -14.86 16.02 9.15
CA ILE A 229 -15.62 14.77 8.95
C ILE A 229 -17.15 14.99 8.95
N GLU A 230 -17.63 16.00 9.67
CA GLU A 230 -19.05 16.40 9.68
C GLU A 230 -19.54 16.86 8.30
N ASP A 231 -18.69 17.50 7.50
CA ASP A 231 -19.04 18.02 6.18
C ASP A 231 -19.28 16.89 5.17
N LEU A 232 -18.71 15.70 5.41
CA LEU A 232 -18.74 14.60 4.46
C LEU A 232 -20.09 13.86 4.42
N HIS A 233 -21.04 14.19 5.28
CA HIS A 233 -22.39 13.60 5.27
C HIS A 233 -22.40 12.06 5.24
N ILE A 234 -21.43 11.41 5.91
CA ILE A 234 -21.19 9.97 5.79
C ILE A 234 -22.43 9.14 6.18
N LYS A 235 -23.27 9.61 7.09
CA LYS A 235 -24.45 8.85 7.55
C LYS A 235 -25.63 8.85 6.58
N ASP A 236 -25.55 9.61 5.49
CA ASP A 236 -26.71 9.84 4.62
C ASP A 236 -26.89 8.72 3.58
N GLN A 237 -25.86 7.88 3.37
CA GLN A 237 -25.84 6.87 2.32
C GLN A 237 -25.27 5.54 2.80
N CYS A 238 -25.69 4.43 2.16
CA CYS A 238 -25.15 3.09 2.41
C CYS A 238 -23.75 2.86 1.80
N PHE A 239 -23.21 3.85 1.10
CA PHE A 239 -21.85 3.83 0.55
C PHE A 239 -21.16 5.17 0.80
N ILE A 240 -19.83 5.16 0.74
CA ILE A 240 -19.00 6.37 0.73
C ILE A 240 -18.47 6.51 -0.70
N SER A 241 -18.84 7.60 -1.37
CA SER A 241 -18.28 7.95 -2.68
C SER A 241 -16.89 8.54 -2.46
N VAL A 242 -15.91 8.01 -3.19
CA VAL A 242 -14.55 8.56 -3.27
C VAL A 242 -14.26 8.85 -4.73
N LYS A 243 -14.12 10.13 -5.08
CA LYS A 243 -13.79 10.58 -6.43
C LYS A 243 -12.35 11.07 -6.44
N ILE A 244 -11.59 10.63 -7.44
CA ILE A 244 -10.21 11.02 -7.67
C ILE A 244 -10.10 11.51 -9.11
N GLY A 245 -9.52 12.69 -9.33
CA GLY A 245 -9.44 13.25 -10.66
C GLY A 245 -8.79 14.62 -10.70
N ILE A 246 -8.96 15.30 -11.83
CA ILE A 246 -8.42 16.64 -12.06
C ILE A 246 -9.56 17.62 -12.19
N LYS A 247 -9.48 18.71 -11.41
CA LYS A 247 -10.45 19.81 -11.47
C LYS A 247 -10.51 20.45 -12.84
N GLU A 248 -11.68 20.97 -13.20
CA GLU A 248 -11.83 21.72 -14.45
C GLU A 248 -10.96 22.98 -14.48
N ASP A 249 -10.75 23.60 -13.31
CA ASP A 249 -9.99 24.81 -13.04
C ASP A 249 -8.66 24.55 -12.32
N ALA A 250 -8.13 23.32 -12.37
CA ALA A 250 -6.80 22.99 -11.85
C ALA A 250 -5.71 23.88 -12.46
N GLU A 251 -4.73 24.30 -11.65
CA GLU A 251 -3.61 25.11 -12.10
C GLU A 251 -2.64 24.25 -12.94
N PHE A 252 -2.33 23.06 -12.45
CA PHE A 252 -1.50 22.08 -13.15
C PHE A 252 -2.34 20.91 -13.68
N VAL A 253 -2.61 20.92 -14.98
CA VAL A 253 -3.32 19.82 -15.68
C VAL A 253 -2.30 18.89 -16.33
N GLY A 254 -1.80 17.93 -15.54
CA GLY A 254 -0.78 16.97 -15.97
C GLY A 254 -1.24 15.52 -15.90
N GLY A 255 -2.54 15.25 -15.91
CA GLY A 255 -3.10 13.90 -15.83
C GLY A 255 -2.86 13.17 -14.50
N VAL A 256 -3.42 11.98 -14.36
CA VAL A 256 -3.35 11.18 -13.15
C VAL A 256 -3.19 9.71 -13.50
N SER A 257 -2.29 9.04 -12.79
CA SER A 257 -2.12 7.59 -12.79
C SER A 257 -2.48 7.02 -11.41
N LEU A 258 -3.23 5.93 -11.36
CA LEU A 258 -3.57 5.20 -10.13
C LEU A 258 -3.05 3.76 -10.21
N PHE A 259 -2.33 3.34 -9.17
CA PHE A 259 -1.67 2.03 -9.10
C PHE A 259 -2.41 1.12 -8.11
N GLY A 260 -2.62 -0.13 -8.52
CA GLY A 260 -3.15 -1.21 -7.70
C GLY A 260 -2.04 -2.09 -7.11
N GLU A 261 -2.43 -3.10 -6.35
CA GLU A 261 -1.50 -3.90 -5.54
C GLU A 261 -0.43 -4.69 -6.31
N HIS A 262 -0.59 -4.85 -7.62
CA HIS A 262 0.37 -5.52 -8.51
C HIS A 262 1.04 -4.57 -9.49
N PHE A 263 1.11 -3.28 -9.16
CA PHE A 263 1.78 -2.26 -9.95
C PHE A 263 2.42 -1.20 -9.06
N GLY A 264 3.40 -0.48 -9.59
CA GLY A 264 4.07 0.58 -8.86
C GLY A 264 5.00 0.06 -7.76
N ASP A 265 5.04 0.79 -6.67
CA ASP A 265 5.98 0.61 -5.57
C ASP A 265 5.33 0.17 -4.26
N PHE A 266 4.00 0.19 -4.19
CA PHE A 266 3.22 -0.16 -3.01
C PHE A 266 2.18 -1.25 -3.36
N SER A 267 2.30 -2.41 -2.72
CA SER A 267 1.38 -3.53 -2.89
C SER A 267 0.07 -3.29 -2.14
N GLN A 268 -0.72 -2.30 -2.56
CA GLN A 268 -2.07 -2.03 -2.08
C GLN A 268 -2.93 -1.41 -3.17
N ASN A 269 -4.26 -1.50 -3.03
CA ASN A 269 -5.18 -0.78 -3.88
C ASN A 269 -5.53 0.59 -3.27
N ILE A 270 -6.74 1.09 -3.50
CA ILE A 270 -7.24 2.28 -2.81
C ILE A 270 -7.80 1.84 -1.46
N VAL A 271 -7.14 2.27 -0.39
CA VAL A 271 -7.47 1.85 0.97
C VAL A 271 -8.23 2.97 1.67
N LEU A 272 -9.42 2.64 2.18
CA LEU A 272 -10.23 3.51 3.03
C LEU A 272 -10.30 2.92 4.43
N LYS A 273 -9.76 3.64 5.41
CA LYS A 273 -9.86 3.29 6.83
C LYS A 273 -10.79 4.27 7.53
N LEU A 274 -11.69 3.72 8.33
CA LEU A 274 -12.69 4.46 9.08
C LEU A 274 -12.52 4.15 10.56
N ASP A 275 -12.09 5.13 11.35
CA ASP A 275 -12.10 5.02 12.81
C ASP A 275 -13.39 5.63 13.36
N TYR A 276 -14.08 4.89 14.22
CA TYR A 276 -15.36 5.28 14.80
C TYR A 276 -15.48 4.82 16.24
N ASP A 277 -16.37 5.49 16.98
CA ASP A 277 -16.85 5.04 18.28
C ASP A 277 -18.20 4.33 18.09
N LEU A 278 -18.45 3.26 18.85
CA LEU A 278 -19.80 2.71 18.96
C LEU A 278 -20.68 3.71 19.72
N ALA A 279 -21.88 3.98 19.21
CA ALA A 279 -22.89 4.77 19.90
C ALA A 279 -23.46 4.05 21.13
#